data_AF-A0A0L8V8W5-F1
#
_entry.id   AF-A0A0L8V8W5-F1
#
_cell.length_a   1.000
_cell.length_b   1.000
_cell.length_c   1.000
_cell.angle_alpha   90.00
_cell.angle_beta   90.00
_cell.angle_gamma   90.00
#
_symmetry.space_group_name_H-M   'P 1'
#
loop_
_entity.id
_entity.type
_entity.pdbx_description
1 polymer ?
#
loop_
_entity_poly.entity_id
_entity_poly.type
_entity_poly.pdbx_seq_one_letter_code
_entity_poly.pdbx_strand_id
1 'polypeptide(L)' 'MSTIDTSKIRQNADLVNPMSKCPFGEPVADCPFIPYYEMKNERKQVAQIEAIPQKKLDEMRQFHRGCMRELMKSRKANFL' A
#
# COMPACT_ATOMS: atom_id res chain seq x y z
N MET A 1 -14.86 18.37 0.63
CA MET A 1 -13.75 17.74 1.37
C MET A 1 -13.91 16.23 1.26
N SER A 2 -12.95 15.52 0.66
CA SER A 2 -12.98 14.05 0.65
C SER A 2 -12.71 13.56 2.08
N THR A 3 -13.69 12.94 2.71
CA THR A 3 -13.56 12.34 4.03
C THR A 3 -12.80 11.02 3.89
N ILE A 4 -11.77 10.82 4.72
CA ILE A 4 -11.00 9.56 4.76
C ILE A 4 -11.62 8.53 5.71
N ASP A 5 -12.76 8.85 6.32
CA ASP A 5 -13.44 8.01 7.30
C ASP A 5 -14.68 7.34 6.70
N THR A 6 -14.46 6.55 5.67
CA THR A 6 -15.48 5.80 4.95
C THR A 6 -15.40 4.30 5.28
N SER A 7 -16.49 3.56 5.04
CA SER A 7 -16.50 2.10 5.23
C SER A 7 -15.44 1.41 4.36
N LYS A 8 -15.28 1.84 3.10
CA LYS A 8 -14.34 1.21 2.16
C LYS A 8 -12.89 1.47 2.54
N ILE A 9 -12.54 2.67 3.03
CA ILE A 9 -11.19 2.92 3.58
C ILE A 9 -10.94 2.05 4.81
N ARG A 10 -11.91 1.95 5.74
CA ARG A 10 -11.77 1.09 6.92
C ARG A 10 -11.56 -0.38 6.57
N GLN A 11 -12.29 -0.89 5.57
CA GLN A 11 -12.14 -2.27 5.08
C GLN A 11 -10.80 -2.53 4.38
N ASN A 12 -10.16 -1.48 3.87
CA ASN A 12 -8.88 -1.54 3.17
C ASN A 12 -7.76 -0.82 3.95
N ALA A 13 -7.88 -0.73 5.28
CA ALA A 13 -6.95 0.01 6.13
C ALA A 13 -5.50 -0.52 6.03
N ASP A 14 -5.33 -1.79 5.67
CA ASP A 14 -4.03 -2.41 5.43
C ASP A 14 -3.28 -1.80 4.25
N LEU A 15 -4.00 -1.15 3.33
CA LEU A 15 -3.43 -0.48 2.16
C LEU A 15 -3.08 0.98 2.41
N VAL A 16 -3.48 1.58 3.53
CA VAL A 16 -3.25 3.01 3.83
C VAL A 16 -1.76 3.35 3.86
N ASN A 17 -0.97 2.55 4.59
CA ASN A 17 0.47 2.76 4.69
C ASN A 17 1.18 2.60 3.33
N PRO A 18 1.01 1.47 2.60
CA PRO A 18 1.64 1.34 1.30
C PRO A 18 1.08 2.26 0.22
N MET A 19 -0.11 2.84 0.38
CA MET A 19 -0.58 3.92 -0.52
C MET A 19 0.18 5.23 -0.31
N SER A 20 0.68 5.44 0.90
CA SER A 20 1.31 6.70 1.30
C SER A 20 2.81 6.70 1.01
N LYS A 21 3.49 5.57 1.28
CA LYS A 21 4.91 5.35 0.97
C LYS A 21 5.26 3.87 1.01
N CYS A 22 6.38 3.49 0.41
CA CYS A 22 6.91 2.14 0.57
C CYS A 22 7.40 1.94 2.02
N PRO A 23 6.87 0.94 2.76
CA PRO A 23 7.29 0.69 4.14
C PRO A 23 8.70 0.09 4.26
N PHE A 24 9.32 -0.27 3.13
CA PHE A 24 10.64 -0.90 3.07
C PHE A 24 11.75 0.05 2.59
N GLY A 25 11.46 1.33 2.33
CA GLY A 25 12.41 2.28 1.74
C GLY A 25 12.10 2.52 0.26
N GLU A 26 13.03 2.17 -0.63
CA GLU A 26 12.83 2.35 -2.08
C GLU A 26 11.88 1.27 -2.65
N PRO A 27 10.83 1.65 -3.39
CA PRO A 27 9.97 0.68 -4.05
C PRO A 27 10.70 -0.01 -5.22
N VAL A 28 10.35 -1.27 -5.47
CA VAL A 28 10.73 -1.95 -6.72
C VAL A 28 10.07 -1.27 -7.93
N ALA A 29 10.71 -1.36 -9.10
CA ALA A 29 10.32 -0.59 -10.29
C ALA A 29 8.86 -0.80 -10.73
N ASP A 30 8.29 -1.98 -10.48
CA ASP A 30 6.93 -2.36 -10.86
C ASP A 30 5.91 -2.24 -9.70
N CYS A 31 6.28 -1.56 -8.61
CA CYS A 31 5.42 -1.40 -7.45
C CYS A 31 4.13 -0.62 -7.82
N PRO A 32 2.93 -1.20 -7.63
CA PRO A 32 1.68 -0.59 -8.07
C PRO A 32 1.27 0.64 -7.25
N PHE A 33 2.02 0.96 -6.19
CA PHE A 33 1.76 2.11 -5.34
C PHE A 33 2.52 3.38 -5.79
N ILE A 34 3.53 3.25 -6.65
CA ILE A 34 4.36 4.37 -7.14
C ILE A 34 3.54 5.57 -7.66
N PRO A 35 2.49 5.37 -8.49
CA PRO A 35 1.73 6.50 -9.02
C PRO A 35 1.10 7.38 -7.94
N TYR A 36 0.83 6.83 -6.75
CA TYR A 36 0.24 7.58 -5.65
C TYR A 36 1.29 8.37 -4.88
N TYR A 37 2.54 7.89 -4.80
CA TYR A 37 3.63 8.60 -4.10
C TYR A 37 3.90 9.98 -4.71
N GLU A 38 3.74 10.11 -6.01
CA GLU A 38 3.93 11.36 -6.76
C GLU A 38 2.92 12.46 -6.37
N MET A 39 1.79 12.10 -5.78
CA MET A 39 0.75 13.06 -5.36
C MET A 39 1.20 13.95 -4.18
N LYS A 40 2.26 13.57 -3.46
CA LYS A 40 2.87 14.30 -2.32
C LYS A 40 1.86 14.81 -1.29
N ASN A 41 0.74 14.10 -1.13
CA ASN A 41 -0.33 14.44 -0.20
C ASN A 41 -1.02 13.17 0.29
N GLU A 42 -0.72 12.79 1.53
CA GLU A 42 -1.18 11.55 2.15
C GLU A 42 -2.70 11.41 2.15
N ARG A 43 -3.44 12.49 2.43
CA ARG A 43 -4.90 12.45 2.39
C ARG A 43 -5.44 12.17 0.99
N LYS A 44 -4.83 12.76 -0.05
CA LYS A 44 -5.22 12.50 -1.44
C LYS A 44 -4.85 11.10 -1.91
N GLN A 45 -3.73 10.56 -1.41
CA GLN A 45 -3.29 9.18 -1.66
C GLN A 45 -4.30 8.19 -1.07
N VAL A 46 -4.59 8.31 0.22
CA VAL A 46 -5.57 7.45 0.91
C VAL A 46 -6.96 7.57 0.29
N ALA A 47 -7.37 8.78 -0.12
CA ALA A 47 -8.65 8.97 -0.80
C ALA A 47 -8.75 8.21 -2.14
N GLN A 48 -7.64 7.77 -2.75
CA GLN A 48 -7.71 6.94 -3.97
C GLN A 48 -8.32 5.56 -3.70
N ILE A 49 -8.27 5.07 -2.46
CA ILE A 49 -8.92 3.80 -2.08
C ILE A 49 -10.42 3.82 -2.41
N GLU A 50 -11.07 4.98 -2.32
CA GLU A 50 -12.47 5.11 -2.72
C GLU A 50 -12.68 4.90 -4.21
N ALA A 51 -11.81 5.47 -5.04
CA ALA A 51 -11.93 5.45 -6.49
C ALA A 51 -11.48 4.11 -7.11
N ILE A 52 -10.48 3.45 -6.51
CA ILE A 52 -9.92 2.21 -7.06
C ILE A 52 -10.94 1.06 -6.90
N PRO A 53 -11.22 0.27 -7.96
CA PRO A 53 -12.08 -0.90 -7.85
C PRO A 53 -11.57 -1.91 -6.82
N GLN A 54 -12.48 -2.56 -6.07
CA GLN A 54 -12.07 -3.49 -5.00
C GLN A 54 -11.16 -4.62 -5.49
N LYS A 55 -11.44 -5.20 -6.67
CA LYS A 55 -10.57 -6.20 -7.32
C LYS A 55 -9.13 -5.71 -7.46
N LYS A 56 -8.94 -4.43 -7.82
CA LYS A 56 -7.60 -3.85 -7.97
C LYS A 56 -6.91 -3.62 -6.62
N LEU A 57 -7.66 -3.19 -5.61
CA LEU A 57 -7.17 -3.11 -4.23
C LEU A 57 -6.72 -4.50 -3.72
N ASP A 58 -7.44 -5.56 -4.08
CA ASP A 58 -7.07 -6.93 -3.70
C ASP A 58 -5.79 -7.40 -4.40
N GLU A 59 -5.59 -7.07 -5.68
CA GLU A 59 -4.33 -7.31 -6.40
C GLU A 59 -3.15 -6.56 -5.75
N MET A 60 -3.33 -5.29 -5.42
CA MET A 60 -2.32 -4.46 -4.75
C MET A 60 -1.96 -5.02 -3.38
N ARG A 61 -2.97 -5.50 -2.62
CA ARG A 61 -2.77 -6.19 -1.34
C ARG A 61 -1.95 -7.46 -1.51
N GLN A 62 -2.26 -8.27 -2.52
CA GLN A 62 -1.53 -9.51 -2.79
C GLN A 62 -0.07 -9.22 -3.12
N PHE A 63 0.20 -8.19 -3.93
CA PHE A 63 1.55 -7.72 -4.23
C PHE A 63 2.30 -7.33 -2.95
N HIS A 64 1.71 -6.46 -2.13
CA HIS A 64 2.33 -6.01 -0.86
C HIS A 64 2.61 -7.19 0.09
N ARG A 65 1.70 -8.16 0.19
CA ARG A 65 1.92 -9.39 0.96
C ARG A 65 3.08 -10.24 0.42
N GLY A 66 3.43 -10.11 -0.86
CA GLY A 66 4.66 -10.66 -1.44
C GLY A 66 5.90 -9.99 -0.85
N CYS A 67 5.96 -8.66 -0.88
CA CYS A 67 7.08 -7.89 -0.29
C CYS A 67 7.29 -8.23 1.20
N MET A 68 6.21 -8.30 1.98
CA MET A 68 6.27 -8.68 3.39
C MET A 68 6.83 -10.08 3.62
N ARG A 69 6.50 -11.04 2.75
CA ARG A 69 7.03 -12.42 2.84
C ARG A 69 8.53 -12.46 2.60
N GLU A 70 9.02 -11.73 1.60
CA GLU A 70 10.47 -11.64 1.33
C GLU A 70 11.21 -10.97 2.49
N LEU A 71 10.66 -9.88 3.06
CA LEU A 71 11.24 -9.26 4.25
C LEU A 71 11.35 -10.26 5.42
N MET A 72 10.29 -11.03 5.68
CA MET A 72 10.28 -12.01 6.77
C MET A 72 11.33 -13.11 6.56
N LYS A 73 11.54 -13.55 5.32
CA LYS A 73 12.62 -14.50 4.99
C LYS A 73 14.00 -13.89 5.26
N SER A 74 14.26 -12.68 4.77
CA SER A 74 15.54 -11.99 4.98
C SER A 74 15.82 -11.74 6.47
N ARG A 75 14.81 -11.31 7.24
CA ARG A 75 14.94 -11.16 8.69
C ARG A 75 15.28 -12.49 9.36
N LYS A 76 14.55 -13.57 9.05
CA LYS A 76 14.86 -14.90 9.60
C LYS A 76 16.28 -15.36 9.29
N ALA A 77 16.78 -15.09 8.09
CA ALA A 77 18.14 -15.42 7.68
C ALA A 77 19.22 -14.63 8.45
N ASN A 78 18.94 -13.38 8.84
CA ASN A 78 19.87 -12.53 9.58
C ASN A 78 19.85 -12.77 11.11
N PHE A 79 18.91 -13.57 11.62
CA PHE A 79 18.83 -13.98 13.03
C PHE A 79 19.41 -15.40 13.28
N LEU A 80 19.88 -16.07 12.23
CA LEU A 80 20.56 -17.37 12.26
C LEU A 80 22.05 -17.17 11.92
#